data_AF-A0A9D8KWT8-F1
#
_entry.id   AF-A0A9D8KWT8-F1
#
_cell.length_a   1.000
_cell.length_b   1.000
_cell.length_c   1.000
_cell.angle_alpha   90.00
_cell.angle_beta   90.00
_cell.angle_gamma   90.00
#
_symmetry.space_group_name_H-M   'P 1'
#
loop_
_entity.id
_entity.type
_entity.pdbx_description
1 polymer ?
#
loop_
_entity_poly.entity_id
_entity_poly.type
_entity_poly.pdbx_seq_one_letter_code
_entity_poly.pdbx_strand_id
1 'polypeptide(L)' 'GPGFFATGDGPDVPGHDLRRGNGGNADGICIDVRRHPYTGETVIAVPNRGAPACSAASNPLHAQRKGSP' A
#
# COMPACT_ATOMS: atom_id res chain seq x y z
N GLY A 1 -10.31 -12.52 -4.13
CA GLY A 1 -10.74 -12.40 -2.72
C GLY A 1 -9.91 -11.36 -2.00
N PRO A 2 -10.45 -10.63 -1.01
CA PRO A 2 -9.68 -9.68 -0.21
C PRO A 2 -8.69 -10.42 0.71
N GLY A 3 -7.40 -10.14 0.55
CA GLY A 3 -6.33 -10.69 1.35
C GLY A 3 -5.77 -9.64 2.30
N PHE A 4 -5.87 -9.89 3.60
CA PHE A 4 -5.18 -9.09 4.61
C PHE A 4 -3.67 -9.26 4.43
N PHE A 5 -2.93 -8.15 4.45
CA PHE A 5 -1.48 -8.21 4.53
C PHE A 5 -0.97 -7.23 5.58
N ALA A 6 -0.06 -7.74 6.40
CA ALA A 6 0.91 -6.94 7.12
C ALA A 6 2.23 -7.20 6.41
N THR A 7 2.68 -6.25 5.60
CA THR A 7 3.93 -6.38 4.83
C THR A 7 4.78 -5.17 5.14
N GLY A 8 6.03 -5.41 5.52
CA GLY A 8 6.90 -4.40 6.09
C GLY A 8 7.26 -4.67 7.54
N ASP A 9 6.67 -5.63 8.24
CA ASP A 9 7.11 -5.97 9.60
C ASP A 9 8.46 -6.70 9.56
N GLY A 10 9.47 -6.16 10.25
CA GLY A 10 10.82 -6.73 10.36
C GLY A 10 11.83 -5.72 10.92
N PRO A 11 12.92 -6.17 11.57
CA PRO A 11 13.92 -5.27 12.17
C PRO A 11 14.62 -4.37 11.13
N ASP A 12 14.62 -4.78 9.86
CA ASP A 12 15.30 -4.09 8.76
C ASP A 12 14.40 -3.06 8.04
N VAL A 13 13.11 -2.97 8.39
CA VAL A 13 12.20 -2.03 7.74
C VAL A 13 12.11 -0.75 8.57
N PRO A 14 12.46 0.41 7.98
CA PRO A 14 12.32 1.69 8.68
C PRO A 14 10.89 1.89 9.18
N GLY A 15 10.72 2.41 10.39
CA GLY A 15 9.39 2.61 10.99
C GLY A 15 8.41 3.36 10.08
N HIS A 16 8.89 4.36 9.34
CA HIS A 16 8.07 5.12 8.40
C HIS A 16 7.50 4.29 7.24
N ASP A 17 8.13 3.16 6.91
CA ASP A 17 7.75 2.22 5.85
C ASP A 17 6.86 1.07 6.34
N LEU A 18 6.73 0.93 7.66
CA LEU A 18 5.79 -0.03 8.24
C LEU A 18 4.39 0.28 7.74
N ARG A 19 3.70 -0.74 7.23
CA ARG A 19 2.35 -0.60 6.68
C ARG A 19 1.47 -1.81 6.96
N ARG A 20 0.20 -1.53 7.23
CA ARG A 20 -0.85 -2.53 7.42
C ARG A 20 -1.97 -2.27 6.43
N GLY A 21 -2.53 -3.32 5.85
CA GLY A 21 -3.48 -3.13 4.77
C GLY A 21 -4.30 -4.34 4.39
N ASN A 22 -5.20 -4.09 3.45
CA ASN A 22 -5.99 -5.12 2.78
C ASN A 22 -5.95 -4.85 1.28
N GLY A 23 -5.77 -5.92 0.52
CA GLY A 23 -5.76 -5.87 -0.94
C GLY A 23 -6.86 -6.76 -1.48
N GLY A 24 -7.52 -6.33 -2.54
CA GLY A 24 -8.57 -7.10 -3.20
C GLY A 24 -8.39 -7.12 -4.70
N ASN A 25 -8.75 -8.22 -5.34
CA ASN A 25 -8.85 -8.30 -6.78
C ASN A 25 -10.16 -8.98 -7.17
N ALA A 26 -10.90 -8.35 -8.09
CA ALA A 26 -12.11 -8.85 -8.71
C ALA A 26 -12.30 -8.18 -10.08
N ASP A 27 -12.77 -8.91 -11.07
CA ASP A 27 -13.17 -8.39 -12.40
C ASP A 27 -12.12 -7.49 -13.08
N GLY A 28 -10.85 -7.85 -12.94
CA GLY A 28 -9.74 -7.07 -13.50
C GLY A 28 -9.46 -5.76 -12.77
N ILE A 29 -10.17 -5.44 -11.69
CA ILE A 29 -9.91 -4.31 -10.79
C ILE A 29 -9.07 -4.80 -9.62
N CYS A 30 -8.04 -4.03 -9.25
CA CYS A 30 -7.34 -4.24 -7.99
C CYS A 30 -7.58 -3.07 -7.03
N ILE A 31 -7.69 -3.38 -5.75
CA ILE A 31 -7.77 -2.42 -4.65
C ILE A 31 -6.62 -2.71 -3.70
N ASP A 32 -5.93 -1.68 -3.26
CA ASP A 32 -4.91 -1.74 -2.21
C ASP A 32 -5.13 -0.57 -1.25
N VAL A 33 -5.46 -0.91 -0.01
CA VAL A 33 -5.63 0.03 1.09
C VAL A 33 -4.54 -0.25 2.11
N ARG A 34 -3.69 0.74 2.38
CA ARG A 34 -2.59 0.63 3.34
C ARG A 34 -2.46 1.87 4.22
N ARG A 35 -2.14 1.63 5.48
CA ARG A 35 -1.92 2.66 6.51
C ARG A 35 -0.48 2.59 7.00
N HIS A 36 0.21 3.72 7.01
CA HIS A 36 1.57 3.88 7.56
C HIS A 36 1.51 4.53 8.94
N PRO A 37 1.43 3.76 10.05
CA PRO A 37 1.07 4.27 11.37
C PRO A 37 1.98 5.40 11.85
N TYR A 38 3.29 5.29 11.60
CA TYR A 38 4.28 6.28 12.03
C TYR A 38 4.11 7.65 11.37
N THR A 39 3.61 7.69 10.14
CA THR A 39 3.53 8.94 9.37
C THR A 39 2.15 9.56 9.35
N GLY A 40 1.13 8.88 9.87
CA GLY A 40 -0.26 9.34 9.71
C GLY A 40 -0.88 9.05 8.33
N GLU A 41 -0.10 8.57 7.36
CA GLU A 41 -0.53 8.40 5.97
C GLU A 41 -1.43 7.18 5.75
N THR A 42 -2.41 7.35 4.87
CA THR A 42 -3.21 6.28 4.25
C THR A 42 -3.07 6.39 2.75
N VAL A 43 -2.71 5.30 2.07
CA VAL A 43 -2.70 5.19 0.61
C VAL A 43 -3.81 4.24 0.18
N ILE A 44 -4.60 4.70 -0.79
CA ILE A 44 -5.67 3.91 -1.41
C ILE A 44 -5.44 3.95 -2.92
N ALA A 45 -5.19 2.79 -3.53
CA ALA A 45 -5.04 2.64 -4.97
C ALA A 45 -6.13 1.73 -5.54
N VAL A 46 -6.82 2.19 -6.58
CA VAL A 46 -7.90 1.45 -7.28
C VAL A 46 -7.66 1.47 -8.79
N PRO A 47 -6.66 0.74 -9.31
CA PRO A 47 -6.50 0.59 -10.75
C PRO A 47 -7.57 -0.30 -11.38
N ASN A 48 -7.93 0.04 -12.61
CA ASN A 48 -8.73 -0.80 -13.53
C ASN A 48 -7.91 -1.96 -14.13
N ARG A 49 -6.87 -2.40 -13.44
CA ARG A 49 -6.01 -3.51 -13.82
C ARG A 49 -5.77 -4.41 -12.62
N GLY A 50 -5.73 -5.71 -12.86
CA GLY A 50 -5.60 -6.69 -11.79
C GLY A 50 -4.26 -6.61 -11.06
N ALA A 51 -4.12 -7.38 -9.98
CA ALA A 51 -2.85 -7.50 -9.28
C ALA A 51 -1.71 -7.87 -10.26
N PRO A 52 -0.50 -7.30 -10.13
CA PRO A 52 -0.02 -6.47 -9.01
C PRO A 52 -0.21 -4.95 -9.19
N ALA A 53 -1.07 -4.48 -10.11
CA ALA A 53 -1.14 -3.06 -10.50
C ALA A 53 -1.41 -2.09 -9.33
N CYS A 54 -2.25 -2.49 -8.37
CA CYS A 54 -2.58 -1.70 -7.19
C CYS A 54 -1.37 -1.45 -6.28
N SER A 55 -0.50 -2.45 -6.07
CA SER A 55 0.75 -2.28 -5.32
C SER A 55 1.75 -1.40 -6.06
N ALA A 56 1.84 -1.56 -7.38
CA ALA A 56 2.68 -0.71 -8.23
C ALA A 56 2.24 0.76 -8.25
N ALA A 57 0.94 1.03 -8.06
CA ALA A 57 0.40 2.37 -7.91
C ALA A 57 0.61 2.95 -6.50
N SER A 58 0.46 2.14 -5.45
CA SER A 58 0.61 2.61 -4.05
C SER A 58 2.04 2.97 -3.66
N ASN A 59 3.06 2.24 -4.15
CA ASN A 59 4.45 2.47 -3.72
C ASN A 59 4.99 3.86 -4.13
N PRO A 60 4.81 4.32 -5.38
CA PRO A 60 5.23 5.67 -5.77
C PRO A 60 4.52 6.78 -4.99
N LEU A 61 3.24 6.60 -4.65
CA LEU A 61 2.48 7.59 -3.87
C LEU A 61 3.09 7.79 -2.48
N HIS A 62 3.45 6.68 -1.81
CA HIS A 62 4.15 6.76 -0.54
C HIS A 62 5.53 7.43 -0.68
N ALA A 63 6.28 7.08 -1.73
CA ALA A 63 7.59 7.68 -1.99
C ALA A 63 7.51 9.21 -2.24
N GLN A 64 6.48 9.68 -2.95
CA GLN A 64 6.25 11.12 -3.15
C GLN A 64 6.00 11.86 -1.84
N ARG A 65 5.27 11.23 -0.90
CA ARG A 65 5.05 11.83 0.42
C ARG A 65 6.33 11.91 1.25
N LYS A 66 7.24 10.93 1.15
CA LYS A 66 8.55 11.00 1.82
C LYS A 66 9.39 12.21 1.38
N GLY A 67 9.24 12.64 0.12
CA GLY A 67 9.91 13.81 -0.44
C GLY A 67 9.12 15.11 -0.32
N SER A 68 7.93 15.07 0.28
CA SER A 68 7.12 16.28 0.54
C SER A 68 7.58 16.91 1.85
N PRO A 69 7.82 18.23 1.90
CA PRO A 69 8.30 18.94 3.10
C PRO A 69 7.31 18.86 4.28
#